data_AF-A0A1B6HCE9-F1
#
_entry.id   AF-A0A1B6HCE9-F1
#
_cell.length_a   1.000
_cell.length_b   1.000
_cell.length_c   1.000
_cell.angle_alpha   90.00
_cell.angle_beta   90.00
_cell.angle_gamma   90.00
#
_symmetry.space_group_name_H-M   'P 1'
#
loop_
_entity.id
_entity.type
_entity.pdbx_description
1 polymer ?
#
loop_
_entity_poly.entity_id
_entity_poly.type
_entity_poly.pdbx_seq_one_letter_code
_entity_poly.pdbx_strand_id
1 'polypeptide(L)'
;MQQDAHEFLNFLINHINEIILAERPQNNKNKVGEGEGSQEPTWVHEIFQGILTSETRCLNCETVSSKDEDFFDLQVDIDQNTSITHCLKCFSNMETLSNDNKFKCDHCTSYQEATKRMRVKKLPMILALHLKRFKYMEQFNRHIKVLNSLSSKGKTTLCDTLMCRLN
;
A
#
# COMPACT_ATOMS: atom_id res chain seq x y z
N MET A 1 18.02 -15.99 9.44
CA MET A 1 17.13 -15.55 8.36
C MET A 1 17.14 -14.04 8.33
N GLN A 2 17.45 -13.42 7.20
CA GLN A 2 17.17 -11.99 7.00
C GLN A 2 15.67 -11.90 6.69
N GLN A 3 14.88 -11.31 7.58
CA GLN A 3 13.49 -10.99 7.31
C GLN A 3 13.41 -9.60 6.69
N ASP A 4 12.53 -9.43 5.70
CA ASP A 4 12.20 -8.13 5.16
C ASP A 4 11.55 -7.28 6.27
N ALA A 5 11.94 -6.01 6.39
CA ALA A 5 11.42 -5.10 7.42
C ALA A 5 9.90 -4.90 7.31
N HIS A 6 9.35 -4.99 6.09
CA HIS A 6 7.91 -4.96 5.82
C HIS A 6 7.19 -6.13 6.47
N GLU A 7 7.68 -7.35 6.26
CA GLU A 7 7.07 -8.57 6.82
C GLU A 7 7.13 -8.57 8.35
N PHE A 8 8.28 -8.14 8.90
CA PHE A 8 8.44 -8.05 10.34
C PHE A 8 7.47 -7.04 10.98
N LEU A 9 7.29 -5.87 10.37
CA LEU A 9 6.36 -4.85 10.87
C LEU A 9 4.93 -5.37 10.86
N ASN A 10 4.49 -5.96 9.75
CA ASN A 10 3.14 -6.53 9.65
C ASN A 10 2.91 -7.63 10.69
N PHE A 11 3.88 -8.54 10.87
CA PHE A 11 3.81 -9.57 11.90
C PHE A 11 3.69 -8.96 13.30
N LEU A 12 4.54 -7.98 13.63
CA LEU A 12 4.54 -7.34 14.94
C LEU A 12 3.22 -6.63 15.23
N ILE A 13 2.70 -5.86 14.28
CA ILE A 13 1.45 -5.12 14.41
C ILE A 13 0.27 -6.08 14.61
N ASN A 14 0.19 -7.15 13.82
CA ASN A 14 -0.84 -8.16 13.96
C ASN A 14 -0.74 -8.88 15.31
N HIS A 15 0.47 -9.21 15.76
CA HIS A 15 0.67 -9.85 17.05
C HIS A 15 0.28 -8.96 18.24
N ILE A 16 0.63 -7.66 18.19
CA ILE A 16 0.20 -6.69 19.21
C ILE A 16 -1.34 -6.58 19.21
N ASN A 17 -1.96 -6.57 18.03
CA ASN A 17 -3.41 -6.52 17.90
C ASN A 17 -4.08 -7.76 18.56
N GLU A 18 -3.54 -8.95 18.33
CA GLU A 18 -4.02 -10.19 18.97
C GLU A 18 -3.94 -10.13 20.50
N ILE A 19 -2.82 -9.64 21.05
CA ILE A 19 -2.64 -9.48 22.51
C ILE A 19 -3.68 -8.51 23.07
N ILE A 20 -3.87 -7.35 22.43
CA ILE A 20 -4.85 -6.34 22.87
C ILE A 20 -6.27 -6.93 22.88
N LEU A 21 -6.62 -7.69 21.85
CA LEU A 21 -7.94 -8.30 21.75
C LEU A 21 -8.15 -9.39 22.81
N ALA A 22 -7.08 -10.13 23.18
CA ALA A 22 -7.13 -11.12 24.24
C ALA A 22 -7.26 -10.49 25.65
N GLU A 23 -6.69 -9.30 25.87
CA GLU A 23 -6.77 -8.58 27.15
C GLU A 23 -8.08 -7.81 27.36
N ARG A 24 -8.90 -7.60 26.31
CA ARG A 24 -10.20 -6.93 26.47
C ARG A 24 -11.11 -7.77 27.38
N PRO A 25 -11.58 -7.22 28.52
CA PRO A 25 -12.50 -7.94 29.38
C PRO A 25 -13.76 -8.26 28.57
N GLN A 26 -14.13 -9.54 28.55
CA GLN A 26 -15.32 -10.09 27.89
C GLN A 26 -16.59 -9.61 28.60
N ASN A 27 -16.87 -8.30 28.57
CA ASN A 27 -18.13 -7.77 29.05
C ASN A 27 -19.17 -7.98 27.95
N ASN A 28 -20.07 -8.95 28.18
CA ASN A 28 -21.19 -9.40 27.35
C ASN A 28 -20.87 -10.27 26.13
N LYS A 29 -20.62 -11.56 26.40
CA LYS A 29 -21.02 -12.66 25.50
C LYS A 29 -22.55 -12.74 25.44
N ASN A 30 -23.19 -11.87 24.67
CA ASN A 30 -24.58 -12.02 24.23
C ASN A 30 -24.84 -11.18 22.98
N LYS A 31 -24.17 -11.52 21.86
CA LYS A 31 -24.73 -11.30 20.52
C LYS A 31 -24.35 -12.47 19.61
N VAL A 32 -25.38 -13.27 19.36
CA VAL A 32 -25.50 -14.27 18.29
C VAL A 32 -25.44 -13.55 16.94
N GLY A 33 -24.70 -14.09 15.98
CA GLY A 33 -24.70 -13.65 14.60
C GLY A 33 -23.42 -14.06 13.86
N GLU A 34 -23.48 -15.16 13.13
CA GLU A 34 -22.52 -15.49 12.08
C GLU A 34 -22.62 -14.42 10.99
N GLY A 35 -21.75 -13.42 11.10
CA GLY A 35 -21.52 -12.39 10.09
C GLY A 35 -20.11 -11.88 10.33
N GLU A 36 -19.31 -11.85 9.26
CA GLU A 36 -17.90 -11.45 9.26
C GLU A 36 -17.68 -10.24 10.19
N GLY A 37 -17.10 -10.53 11.35
CA GLY A 37 -17.06 -9.61 12.47
C GLY A 37 -16.21 -8.41 12.14
N SER A 38 -16.84 -7.26 11.93
CA SER A 38 -16.17 -5.96 12.00
C SER A 38 -15.70 -5.75 13.45
N GLN A 39 -14.52 -6.28 13.77
CA GLN A 39 -13.85 -6.03 15.04
C GLN A 39 -13.56 -4.53 15.15
N GLU A 40 -13.90 -3.93 16.29
CA GLU A 40 -13.57 -2.52 16.52
C GLU A 40 -12.05 -2.31 16.43
N PRO A 41 -11.59 -1.32 15.63
CA PRO A 41 -10.18 -1.08 15.42
C PRO A 41 -9.49 -0.82 16.76
N THR A 42 -8.33 -1.44 16.97
CA THR A 42 -7.49 -1.13 18.13
C THR A 42 -6.74 0.18 17.90
N TRP A 43 -6.18 0.75 18.96
CA TRP A 43 -5.33 1.94 18.85
C TRP A 43 -4.17 1.74 17.86
N VAL A 44 -3.72 0.50 17.66
CA VAL A 44 -2.68 0.17 16.67
C VAL A 44 -3.16 0.47 15.26
N HIS A 45 -4.41 0.10 14.95
CA HIS A 45 -5.04 0.38 13.67
C HIS A 45 -5.29 1.89 13.53
N GLU A 46 -5.66 2.59 14.60
CA GLU A 46 -5.83 4.04 14.57
C GLU A 46 -4.53 4.81 14.27
N ILE A 47 -3.39 4.33 14.80
CA ILE A 47 -2.11 5.01 14.64
C ILE A 47 -1.43 4.66 13.31
N PHE A 48 -1.37 3.36 12.97
CA PHE A 48 -0.52 2.88 11.88
C PHE A 48 -1.29 2.46 10.61
N GLN A 49 -2.60 2.23 10.68
CA GLN A 49 -3.35 1.78 9.50
C GLN A 49 -3.76 2.96 8.61
N GLY A 50 -3.35 2.88 7.35
CA GLY A 50 -3.95 3.64 6.26
C GLY A 50 -4.79 2.75 5.35
N ILE A 51 -5.49 3.38 4.41
CA ILE A 51 -6.25 2.69 3.36
C ILE A 51 -5.70 3.14 2.01
N LEU A 52 -5.30 2.18 1.18
CA LEU A 52 -4.99 2.35 -0.23
C LEU A 52 -6.20 1.93 -1.07
N THR A 53 -6.42 2.63 -2.18
CA THR A 53 -7.34 2.22 -3.23
C THR A 53 -6.53 1.86 -4.46
N SER A 54 -6.63 0.61 -4.91
CA SER A 54 -6.16 0.12 -6.20
C SER A 54 -7.27 0.29 -7.21
N GLU A 55 -7.10 1.18 -8.17
CA GLU A 55 -8.06 1.41 -9.25
C GLU A 55 -7.52 0.85 -10.57
N THR A 56 -8.32 0.03 -11.26
CA THR A 56 -8.01 -0.55 -12.56
C THR A 56 -9.09 -0.19 -13.55
N ARG A 57 -8.74 0.51 -14.63
CA ARG A 57 -9.64 0.85 -15.73
C ARG A 57 -9.32 0.00 -16.94
N CYS A 58 -10.29 -0.78 -17.42
CA CYS A 58 -10.15 -1.53 -18.67
C CYS A 58 -10.11 -0.56 -19.86
N LEU A 59 -9.17 -0.71 -20.79
CA LEU A 59 -9.07 0.14 -21.98
C LEU A 59 -10.02 -0.25 -23.11
N ASN A 60 -10.62 -1.44 -23.05
CA ASN A 60 -11.56 -1.91 -24.07
C ASN A 60 -13.02 -1.52 -23.78
N CYS A 61 -13.47 -1.69 -22.53
CA CYS A 61 -14.86 -1.40 -22.13
C CYS A 61 -15.00 -0.19 -21.20
N GLU A 62 -13.88 0.42 -20.81
CA GLU A 62 -13.82 1.55 -19.88
C GLU A 62 -14.33 1.31 -18.46
N THR A 63 -14.78 0.09 -18.12
CA THR A 63 -15.15 -0.25 -16.74
C THR A 63 -13.97 0.00 -15.80
N VAL A 64 -14.26 0.71 -14.71
CA VAL A 64 -13.34 0.95 -13.60
C VAL A 64 -13.68 0.01 -12.46
N SER A 65 -12.72 -0.78 -12.01
CA SER A 65 -12.77 -1.53 -10.76
C SER A 65 -11.88 -0.85 -9.72
N SER A 66 -12.38 -0.76 -8.49
CA SER A 66 -11.64 -0.18 -7.38
C SER A 66 -11.68 -1.15 -6.21
N LYS A 67 -10.52 -1.37 -5.58
CA LYS A 67 -10.39 -2.22 -4.40
C LYS A 67 -9.66 -1.44 -3.31
N ASP A 68 -10.26 -1.38 -2.13
CA ASP A 68 -9.62 -0.81 -0.95
C ASP A 68 -8.84 -1.90 -0.20
N GLU A 69 -7.64 -1.55 0.23
CA GLU A 69 -6.72 -2.42 0.97
C GLU A 69 -6.09 -1.64 2.12
N ASP A 70 -6.09 -2.23 3.31
CA ASP A 70 -5.41 -1.68 4.47
C ASP A 70 -3.89 -1.82 4.34
N PHE A 71 -3.14 -0.84 4.85
CA PHE A 71 -1.69 -0.89 4.88
C PHE A 71 -1.12 -0.32 6.19
N PHE A 72 0.03 -0.85 6.62
CA PHE A 72 0.80 -0.34 7.76
C PHE A 72 2.09 0.37 7.36
N ASP A 73 2.58 0.11 6.15
CA ASP A 73 3.69 0.82 5.52
C ASP A 73 3.49 0.94 4.00
N LEU A 74 4.13 1.96 3.41
CA LEU A 74 4.21 2.10 1.96
C LEU A 74 5.58 1.67 1.46
N GLN A 75 5.59 0.70 0.57
CA GLN A 75 6.77 0.30 -0.16
C GLN A 75 7.04 1.27 -1.30
N VAL A 76 8.11 2.05 -1.20
CA VAL A 76 8.46 3.09 -2.16
C VAL A 76 9.74 2.73 -2.89
N ASP A 77 9.65 2.66 -4.21
CA ASP A 77 10.82 2.53 -5.08
C ASP A 77 11.63 3.82 -5.06
N ILE A 78 12.94 3.70 -4.85
CA ILE A 78 13.85 4.84 -4.89
C ILE A 78 14.64 4.82 -6.19
N ASP A 79 14.66 5.98 -6.85
CA ASP A 79 15.54 6.26 -7.98
C ASP A 79 16.72 7.13 -7.58
N GLN A 80 17.80 7.03 -8.36
CA GLN A 80 19.01 7.78 -8.07
C GLN A 80 18.77 9.29 -8.16
N ASN A 81 19.29 10.03 -7.18
CA ASN A 81 19.24 11.49 -7.12
C ASN A 81 17.83 12.10 -7.11
N THR A 82 16.82 11.36 -6.63
CA THR A 82 15.44 11.84 -6.52
C THR A 82 15.05 12.18 -5.08
N SER A 83 14.02 13.01 -4.91
CA SER A 83 13.43 13.31 -3.60
C SER A 83 12.38 12.27 -3.22
N ILE A 84 12.13 12.10 -1.92
CA ILE A 84 11.05 11.22 -1.42
C ILE A 84 9.70 11.65 -1.99
N THR A 85 9.46 12.96 -2.08
CA THR A 85 8.25 13.52 -2.70
C THR A 85 8.08 13.07 -4.15
N HIS A 86 9.17 13.00 -4.94
CA HIS A 86 9.11 12.48 -6.30
C HIS A 86 8.79 10.98 -6.32
N CYS A 87 9.44 10.19 -5.47
CA CYS A 87 9.19 8.75 -5.37
C CYS A 87 7.73 8.45 -4.98
N LEU A 88 7.15 9.22 -4.05
CA LEU A 88 5.75 9.09 -3.65
C LEU A 88 4.77 9.50 -4.77
N LYS A 89 5.14 10.45 -5.63
CA LYS A 89 4.37 10.74 -6.85
C LYS A 89 4.42 9.55 -7.81
N CYS A 90 5.61 8.99 -8.03
CA CYS A 90 5.77 7.81 -8.87
C CYS A 90 4.99 6.61 -8.35
N PHE A 91 4.90 6.43 -7.03
CA PHE A 91 4.06 5.40 -6.41
C PHE A 91 2.57 5.52 -6.80
N SER A 92 2.06 6.75 -6.95
CA SER A 92 0.66 7.00 -7.30
C SER A 92 0.44 7.19 -8.80
N ASN A 93 1.49 7.03 -9.63
CA ASN A 93 1.37 7.15 -11.07
C ASN A 93 0.55 5.98 -11.64
N MET A 94 -0.09 6.26 -12.77
CA MET A 94 -0.79 5.26 -13.54
C MET A 94 0.22 4.39 -14.30
N GLU A 95 0.06 3.08 -14.19
CA GLU A 95 0.78 2.08 -14.98
C GLU A 95 -0.17 1.43 -15.98
N THR A 96 0.35 1.07 -17.17
CA THR A 96 -0.42 0.35 -18.18
C THR A 96 -0.08 -1.14 -18.12
N LEU A 97 -1.11 -1.95 -17.93
CA LEU A 97 -1.08 -3.41 -17.94
C LEU A 97 -1.26 -3.89 -19.39
N SER A 98 -0.16 -4.24 -20.05
CA SER A 98 -0.14 -4.68 -21.46
C SER A 98 0.63 -6.00 -21.65
N ASN A 99 0.60 -6.53 -22.88
CA ASN A 99 1.30 -7.76 -23.28
C ASN A 99 0.99 -8.97 -22.38
N ASP A 100 1.99 -9.49 -21.67
CA ASP A 100 1.86 -10.66 -20.79
C ASP A 100 1.19 -10.32 -19.45
N ASN A 101 1.05 -9.03 -19.10
CA ASN A 101 0.47 -8.55 -17.84
C ASN A 101 -0.96 -8.05 -17.99
N LYS A 102 -1.72 -8.52 -18.99
CA LYS A 102 -3.10 -8.07 -19.24
C LYS A 102 -4.03 -8.34 -18.05
N PHE A 103 -4.98 -7.44 -17.84
CA PHE A 103 -6.00 -7.54 -16.80
C PHE A 103 -7.18 -8.40 -17.27
N LYS A 104 -7.61 -9.36 -16.45
CA LYS A 104 -8.84 -10.12 -16.72
C LYS A 104 -10.05 -9.28 -16.36
N CYS A 105 -10.75 -8.76 -17.36
CA CYS A 105 -11.93 -7.94 -17.15
C CYS A 105 -13.18 -8.80 -17.00
N ASP A 106 -13.94 -8.60 -15.92
CA ASP A 106 -15.19 -9.33 -15.66
C ASP A 106 -16.29 -8.99 -16.67
N HIS A 107 -16.35 -7.73 -17.15
CA HIS A 107 -17.31 -7.31 -18.17
C HIS A 107 -16.98 -7.85 -19.57
N CYS A 108 -15.70 -7.84 -19.97
CA CYS A 108 -15.27 -8.40 -21.26
C CYS A 108 -15.09 -9.92 -21.21
N THR A 109 -15.12 -10.53 -20.02
CA THR A 109 -14.83 -11.95 -19.76
C THR A 109 -13.51 -12.45 -20.38
N SER A 110 -12.54 -11.56 -20.59
CA SER A 110 -11.29 -11.81 -21.32
C SER A 110 -10.15 -10.93 -20.82
N TYR A 111 -8.91 -11.27 -21.19
CA TYR A 111 -7.72 -10.49 -20.88
C TYR A 111 -7.63 -9.26 -21.77
N GLN A 112 -7.65 -8.08 -21.16
CA GLN A 112 -7.65 -6.79 -21.82
C GLN A 112 -6.51 -5.93 -21.30
N GLU A 113 -6.11 -4.97 -22.12
CA GLU A 113 -5.24 -3.91 -21.62
C GLU A 113 -6.01 -3.04 -20.63
N ALA A 114 -5.33 -2.60 -19.58
CA ALA A 114 -5.92 -1.79 -18.53
C ALA A 114 -4.90 -0.80 -17.99
N THR A 115 -5.38 0.28 -17.41
CA THR A 115 -4.54 1.18 -16.62
C THR A 115 -4.81 0.95 -15.15
N LYS A 116 -3.76 0.71 -14.37
CA LYS A 116 -3.84 0.54 -12.92
C LYS A 116 -3.19 1.73 -12.22
N ARG A 117 -3.75 2.17 -11.09
CA ARG A 117 -3.16 3.20 -10.23
C ARG A 117 -3.43 2.91 -8.76
N MET A 118 -2.46 3.23 -7.91
CA MET A 118 -2.62 3.18 -6.46
C MET A 118 -2.85 4.58 -5.91
N ARG A 119 -3.76 4.71 -4.93
CA ARG A 119 -4.08 6.00 -4.30
C ARG A 119 -4.21 5.82 -2.81
N VAL A 120 -3.78 6.80 -2.02
CA VAL A 120 -4.07 6.78 -0.58
C VAL A 120 -5.45 7.38 -0.34
N LYS A 121 -6.36 6.56 0.19
CA LYS A 121 -7.72 6.96 0.58
C LYS A 121 -7.75 7.49 2.01
N LYS A 122 -7.01 6.86 2.91
CA LYS A 122 -6.85 7.30 4.31
C LYS A 122 -5.38 7.22 4.69
N LEU A 123 -4.82 8.32 5.19
CA LEU A 123 -3.48 8.35 5.76
C LEU A 123 -3.51 7.88 7.23
N PRO A 124 -2.53 7.08 7.68
CA PRO A 124 -2.35 6.78 9.10
C PRO A 124 -1.84 8.01 9.86
N MET A 125 -1.96 7.99 11.19
CA MET A 125 -1.36 9.01 12.04
C MET A 125 0.18 9.01 11.94
N ILE A 126 0.76 7.81 11.86
CA ILE A 126 2.19 7.60 11.64
C ILE A 126 2.37 6.79 10.36
N LEU A 127 2.94 7.42 9.33
CA LEU A 127 3.23 6.76 8.07
C LEU A 127 4.64 6.14 8.09
N ALA A 128 4.70 4.82 8.06
CA ALA A 128 5.95 4.10 7.82
C ALA A 128 6.22 4.02 6.30
N LEU A 129 7.43 4.38 5.88
CA LEU A 129 7.88 4.25 4.49
C LEU A 129 8.97 3.18 4.41
N HIS A 130 8.66 2.05 3.78
CA HIS A 130 9.65 1.05 3.47
C HIS A 130 10.31 1.36 2.12
N LEU A 131 11.56 1.80 2.20
CA LEU A 131 12.33 2.23 1.06
C LEU A 131 12.99 1.04 0.36
N LYS A 132 12.54 0.70 -0.85
CA LYS A 132 13.12 -0.37 -1.68
C LYS A 132 14.48 0.05 -2.25
N ARG A 133 15.50 -0.02 -1.39
CA ARG A 133 16.89 0.41 -1.70
C ARG A 133 17.70 -0.64 -2.44
N PHE A 134 17.15 -1.81 -2.74
CA PHE A 134 17.83 -2.87 -3.45
C PHE A 134 17.11 -3.13 -4.77
N LYS A 135 17.75 -2.78 -5.88
CA LYS A 135 17.24 -3.10 -7.21
C LYS A 135 18.07 -4.22 -7.80
N TYR A 136 17.40 -5.21 -8.38
CA TYR A 136 18.07 -6.23 -9.18
C TYR A 136 18.52 -5.59 -10.50
N MET A 137 19.80 -5.70 -10.83
CA MET A 137 20.36 -5.17 -12.07
C MET A 137 20.78 -6.33 -12.94
N GLU A 138 20.03 -6.58 -14.02
CA GLU A 138 20.27 -7.67 -14.97
C GLU A 138 21.69 -7.63 -15.54
N GLN A 139 22.19 -6.42 -15.86
CA GLN A 139 23.55 -6.21 -16.36
C GLN A 139 24.65 -6.81 -15.46
N PHE A 140 24.41 -6.85 -14.14
CA PHE A 140 25.37 -7.35 -13.16
C PHE A 140 24.92 -8.67 -12.50
N ASN A 141 23.75 -9.21 -12.90
CA ASN A 141 23.11 -10.38 -12.31
C ASN A 141 23.12 -10.39 -10.76
N ARG A 142 22.89 -9.23 -10.14
CA ARG A 142 22.91 -9.08 -8.67
C ARG A 142 22.03 -7.93 -8.20
N HIS A 143 21.60 -8.00 -6.95
CA HIS A 143 21.00 -6.87 -6.25
C HIS A 143 22.07 -5.83 -5.93
N ILE A 144 21.87 -4.60 -6.38
CA ILE A 144 22.73 -3.48 -6.05
C ILE A 144 21.99 -2.58 -5.09
N LYS A 145 22.69 -2.20 -4.00
CA LYS A 145 22.21 -1.21 -3.05
C LYS A 145 22.25 0.17 -3.72
N VAL A 146 21.10 0.79 -3.85
CA VAL A 146 20.97 2.20 -4.24
C VAL A 146 21.44 3.05 -3.06
N LEU A 147 22.73 3.37 -3.05
CA LEU A 147 23.35 4.27 -2.07
C LEU A 147 23.16 5.70 -2.55
N ASN A 148 22.28 6.49 -1.92
CA ASN A 148 22.15 7.92 -2.20
C ASN A 148 21.74 8.75 -0.97
N SER A 149 22.18 10.01 -0.96
CA SER A 149 21.74 11.07 -0.05
C SER A 149 20.30 11.49 -0.40
N LEU A 150 19.33 11.02 0.38
CA LEU A 150 17.95 11.53 0.28
C LEU A 150 17.94 12.98 0.78
N SER A 151 17.77 13.94 -0.13
CA SER A 151 17.54 15.33 0.26
C SER A 151 16.08 15.47 0.70
N SER A 152 15.83 15.41 2.01
CA SER A 152 14.54 15.77 2.60
C SER A 152 14.43 17.30 2.66
N LYS A 153 14.16 17.94 1.52
CA LYS A 153 13.84 19.38 1.52
C LYS A 153 12.45 19.60 2.11
N GLY A 154 12.41 20.00 3.39
CA GLY A 154 11.32 20.74 4.01
C GLY A 154 10.01 19.96 4.24
N LYS A 155 9.18 20.50 5.14
CA LYS A 155 7.81 20.02 5.44
C LYS A 155 6.99 19.96 4.15
N THR A 156 7.02 18.83 3.46
CA THR A 156 6.11 18.56 2.35
C THR A 156 4.82 18.04 2.96
N THR A 157 3.68 18.66 2.67
CA THR A 157 2.37 18.09 3.02
C THR A 157 2.20 16.79 2.22
N LEU A 158 2.51 15.66 2.85
CA LEU A 158 2.32 14.31 2.31
C LEU A 158 0.89 14.13 1.77
N CYS A 159 -0.09 14.79 2.40
CA CYS A 159 -1.48 14.83 1.95
C CYS A 159 -1.61 15.30 0.49
N ASP A 160 -0.95 16.38 0.07
CA ASP A 160 -1.10 16.90 -1.30
C ASP A 160 -0.46 15.99 -2.35
N THR A 161 0.52 15.18 -1.95
CA THR A 161 1.26 14.29 -2.85
C THR A 161 0.62 12.91 -2.97
N LEU A 162 0.06 12.38 -1.89
CA LEU A 162 -0.46 11.01 -1.81
C LEU A 162 -1.98 10.94 -1.91
N MET A 163 -2.71 11.96 -1.44
CA MET A 163 -4.18 12.01 -1.50
C MET A 163 -4.63 12.70 -2.79
N CYS A 164 -4.07 12.31 -3.96
CA CYS A 164 -4.36 12.90 -5.28
C CYS A 164 -5.80 13.42 -5.34
N ARG A 165 -5.97 14.76 -5.21
CA ARG A 165 -7.26 15.37 -4.88
C ARG A 165 -8.37 14.75 -5.71
N LEU A 166 -9.32 14.11 -5.02
CA LEU A 166 -10.65 13.79 -5.53
C LEU A 166 -11.31 15.12 -5.87
N ASN A 167 -11.14 15.58 -7.12
CA ASN A 167 -12.00 16.58 -7.74
C ASN A 167 -12.80 15.87 -8.82
#